data_AF-Q5C724-F1
#
_entry.id   AF-Q5C724-F1
#
_cell.length_a   1.000
_cell.length_b   1.000
_cell.length_c   1.000
_cell.angle_alpha   90.00
_cell.angle_beta   90.00
_cell.angle_gamma   90.00
#
_symmetry.space_group_name_H-M   'P 1'
#
loop_
_entity.id
_entity.type
_entity.pdbx_description
1 polymer ?
#
loop_
_entity_poly.entity_id
_entity_poly.type
_entity_poly.pdbx_seq_one_letter_code
_entity_poly.pdbx_strand_id
1 'polypeptide(L)'
;NIYLIICDITLGVWLSFLPGIFALFPGQFEFLGRIFLACPALGLFTDSSGLQLMEEMFSTTDILSNWRGIFRLFTALILAHPPPHFNVSRHRLFNPSLLWKVIAGIVNQEFIPCATAEVLHGILEIGGSVFLNLYGNQAKRFFSTISIIVNKSSVLRHSLPEIQLISLLEKYESLDRIPKQIGFIDKSFWNL
;
A
#
# COMPACT_ATOMS: atom_id res chain seq x y z
N ASN A 1 2.03 4.59 18.37
CA ASN A 1 2.73 3.30 18.22
C ASN A 1 1.77 2.28 17.63
N ILE A 2 1.65 2.26 16.30
CA ILE A 2 0.72 1.38 15.57
C ILE A 2 1.58 0.44 14.73
N TYR A 3 1.46 -0.86 14.96
CA TYR A 3 2.29 -1.92 14.36
C TYR A 3 1.42 -2.79 13.46
N LEU A 4 1.57 -2.58 12.16
CA LEU A 4 1.18 -3.37 10.99
C LEU A 4 -0.09 -4.25 10.95
N ILE A 5 -0.93 -4.00 9.94
CA ILE A 5 -2.06 -4.85 9.51
C ILE A 5 -1.56 -5.98 8.63
N ILE A 6 -1.73 -7.24 9.03
CA ILE A 6 -1.74 -8.38 8.09
C ILE A 6 -2.81 -9.41 8.46
N CYS A 7 -3.51 -9.91 7.44
CA CYS A 7 -4.48 -11.02 7.51
C CYS A 7 -3.89 -12.38 7.93
N ASP A 8 -2.57 -12.50 8.12
CA ASP A 8 -1.87 -13.71 8.56
C ASP A 8 -0.77 -13.31 9.55
N ILE A 9 -0.85 -13.83 10.78
CA ILE A 9 0.09 -13.54 11.86
C ILE A 9 1.52 -13.90 11.44
N THR A 10 1.70 -14.98 10.68
CA THR A 10 3.00 -15.46 10.20
C THR A 10 3.65 -14.43 9.28
N LEU A 11 2.89 -13.93 8.31
CA LEU A 11 3.33 -12.88 7.41
C LEU A 11 3.57 -11.56 8.19
N GLY A 12 2.77 -11.29 9.22
CA GLY A 12 2.89 -10.12 10.10
C GLY A 12 4.22 -10.08 10.84
N VAL A 13 4.64 -11.24 11.35
CA VAL A 13 5.92 -11.42 12.01
C VAL A 13 7.03 -11.16 11.00
N TRP A 14 7.08 -11.88 9.88
CA TRP A 14 8.13 -11.70 8.87
C TRP A 14 8.26 -10.25 8.38
N LEU A 15 7.13 -9.57 8.15
CA LEU A 15 7.14 -8.16 7.72
C LEU A 15 7.52 -7.18 8.81
N SER A 16 7.42 -7.55 10.09
CA SER A 16 7.97 -6.73 11.17
C SER A 16 9.49 -6.87 11.25
N PHE A 17 10.04 -8.05 10.96
CA PHE A 17 11.49 -8.30 10.96
C PHE A 17 12.23 -7.59 9.82
N LEU A 18 11.65 -7.55 8.62
CA LEU A 18 12.30 -6.94 7.44
C LEU A 18 12.74 -5.47 7.63
N PRO A 19 11.92 -4.56 8.18
CA PRO A 19 12.36 -3.21 8.54
C PRO A 19 13.52 -3.17 9.52
N GLY A 20 13.59 -4.14 10.46
CA GLY A 20 14.70 -4.29 11.38
C GLY A 20 15.98 -4.71 10.67
N ILE A 21 15.88 -5.69 9.76
CA ILE A 21 16.99 -6.11 8.89
C ILE A 21 17.47 -4.95 8.02
N PHE A 22 16.58 -4.20 7.36
CA PHE A 22 16.98 -3.06 6.53
C PHE A 22 17.58 -1.90 7.34
N ALA A 23 17.16 -1.73 8.60
CA ALA A 23 17.78 -0.76 9.48
C ALA A 23 19.22 -1.17 9.87
N LEU A 24 19.47 -2.47 10.07
CA LEU A 24 20.79 -3.02 10.39
C LEU A 24 21.70 -3.14 9.16
N PHE A 25 21.13 -3.42 7.99
CA PHE A 25 21.84 -3.68 6.74
C PHE A 25 21.28 -2.83 5.59
N PRO A 26 21.56 -1.52 5.56
CA PRO A 26 21.05 -0.62 4.52
C PRO A 26 21.57 -0.96 3.11
N GLY A 27 22.58 -1.83 2.96
CA GLY A 27 23.02 -2.30 1.64
C GLY A 27 22.03 -3.23 0.93
N GLN A 28 21.04 -3.80 1.63
CA GLN A 28 20.13 -4.80 1.06
C GLN A 28 18.89 -4.21 0.33
N PHE A 29 18.97 -2.97 -0.16
CA PHE A 29 17.89 -2.36 -0.95
C PHE A 29 17.64 -3.06 -2.30
N GLU A 30 18.51 -3.98 -2.73
CA GLU A 30 18.26 -4.87 -3.87
C GLU A 30 16.91 -5.59 -3.78
N PHE A 31 16.44 -5.89 -2.56
CA PHE A 31 15.10 -6.44 -2.35
C PHE A 31 13.99 -5.52 -2.86
N LEU A 32 14.11 -4.21 -2.65
CA LEU A 32 13.17 -3.26 -3.22
C LEU A 32 13.24 -3.30 -4.75
N GLY A 33 14.44 -3.36 -5.33
CA GLY A 33 14.61 -3.51 -6.78
C GLY A 33 13.81 -4.70 -7.34
N ARG A 34 13.81 -5.85 -6.66
CA ARG A 34 13.00 -7.01 -7.05
C ARG A 34 11.49 -6.76 -6.92
N ILE A 35 11.05 -6.04 -5.89
CA ILE A 35 9.65 -5.63 -5.72
C ILE A 35 9.21 -4.71 -6.88
N PHE A 36 10.04 -3.72 -7.24
CA PHE A 36 9.75 -2.80 -8.35
C PHE A 36 9.70 -3.51 -9.70
N LEU A 37 10.59 -4.49 -9.93
CA LEU A 37 10.58 -5.31 -11.15
C LEU A 37 9.34 -6.21 -11.23
N ALA A 38 8.86 -6.73 -10.10
CA ALA A 38 7.68 -7.58 -10.06
C ALA A 38 6.37 -6.79 -10.27
N CYS A 39 6.36 -5.48 -9.97
CA CYS A 39 5.22 -4.62 -10.19
C CYS A 39 5.66 -3.19 -10.59
N PRO A 40 5.75 -2.90 -11.90
CA PRO A 40 6.20 -1.59 -12.41
C PRO A 40 5.33 -0.41 -11.95
N ALA A 41 4.08 -0.68 -11.56
CA ALA A 41 3.18 0.30 -10.98
C ALA A 41 3.77 1.02 -9.75
N LEU A 42 4.64 0.35 -9.00
CA LEU A 42 5.35 0.98 -7.90
C LEU A 42 6.31 2.08 -8.38
N GLY A 43 6.83 2.01 -9.60
CA GLY A 43 7.72 3.01 -10.18
C GLY A 43 7.01 4.25 -10.74
N LEU A 44 5.69 4.23 -10.89
CA LEU A 44 4.91 5.33 -11.49
C LEU A 44 5.00 6.66 -10.74
N PHE A 45 5.37 6.63 -9.45
CA PHE A 45 5.58 7.87 -8.69
C PHE A 45 6.90 8.57 -9.02
N THR A 46 7.83 7.89 -9.69
CA THR A 46 9.11 8.46 -10.13
C THR A 46 9.22 8.61 -11.63
N ASP A 47 8.66 7.67 -12.39
CA ASP A 47 8.82 7.61 -13.84
C ASP A 47 7.53 7.14 -14.51
N SER A 48 7.04 7.94 -15.46
CA SER A 48 5.86 7.62 -16.27
C SER A 48 6.11 6.51 -17.28
N SER A 49 7.37 6.17 -17.58
CA SER A 49 7.71 5.02 -18.45
C SER A 49 7.18 3.69 -17.91
N GLY A 50 6.96 3.60 -16.59
CA GLY A 50 6.32 2.45 -15.96
C GLY A 50 4.91 2.17 -16.46
N LEU A 51 4.23 3.16 -17.05
CA LEU A 51 2.86 3.01 -17.55
C LEU A 51 2.82 2.09 -18.79
N GLN A 52 3.77 2.26 -19.71
CA GLN A 52 3.91 1.40 -20.89
C GLN A 52 4.19 -0.05 -20.47
N LEU A 53 5.12 -0.24 -19.52
CA LEU A 53 5.43 -1.57 -18.99
C LEU A 53 4.23 -2.22 -18.30
N MET A 54 3.41 -1.44 -17.59
CA MET A 54 2.19 -1.95 -16.99
C MET A 54 1.18 -2.43 -18.03
N GLU A 55 0.95 -1.66 -19.10
CA GLU A 55 0.03 -2.05 -20.18
C GLU A 55 0.51 -3.32 -20.89
N GLU A 56 1.80 -3.41 -21.20
CA GLU A 56 2.41 -4.59 -21.80
C GLU A 56 2.23 -5.84 -20.93
N MET A 57 2.57 -5.75 -19.63
CA MET A 57 2.42 -6.87 -18.70
C MET A 57 0.95 -7.26 -18.49
N PHE A 58 0.06 -6.27 -18.40
CA PHE A 58 -1.38 -6.51 -18.22
C PHE A 58 -2.01 -7.19 -19.45
N SER A 59 -1.55 -6.84 -20.66
CA SER A 59 -2.05 -7.44 -21.90
C SER A 59 -1.63 -8.90 -22.11
N THR A 60 -0.59 -9.36 -21.40
CA THR A 60 0.07 -10.65 -21.67
C THR A 60 -0.17 -11.70 -20.60
N THR A 61 -0.58 -11.36 -19.38
CA THR A 61 -0.70 -12.32 -18.27
C THR A 61 -1.75 -11.88 -17.24
N ASP A 62 -2.45 -12.84 -16.61
CA ASP A 62 -3.29 -12.56 -15.44
C ASP A 62 -2.42 -12.34 -14.20
N ILE A 63 -2.07 -11.07 -13.95
CA ILE A 63 -1.11 -10.64 -12.90
C ILE A 63 -1.73 -9.77 -11.82
N LEU A 64 -3.02 -9.44 -11.92
CA LEU A 64 -3.67 -8.46 -11.05
C LEU A 64 -3.61 -8.88 -9.56
N SER A 65 -3.91 -10.15 -9.28
CA SER A 65 -3.85 -10.70 -7.92
C SER A 65 -2.43 -10.67 -7.34
N ASN A 66 -1.42 -10.95 -8.17
CA ASN A 66 -0.01 -10.86 -7.80
C ASN A 66 0.39 -9.41 -7.49
N TRP A 67 -0.02 -8.45 -8.33
CA TRP A 67 0.21 -7.03 -8.10
C TRP A 67 -0.43 -6.55 -6.80
N ARG A 68 -1.67 -6.95 -6.52
CA ARG A 68 -2.30 -6.67 -5.21
C ARG A 68 -1.48 -7.21 -4.05
N GLY A 69 -1.01 -8.45 -4.16
CA GLY A 69 -0.15 -9.08 -3.15
C GLY A 69 1.14 -8.28 -2.91
N ILE A 70 1.81 -7.86 -3.99
CA ILE A 70 3.04 -7.05 -3.94
C ILE A 70 2.76 -5.69 -3.29
N PHE A 71 1.66 -5.01 -3.63
CA PHE A 71 1.32 -3.72 -3.02
C PHE A 71 0.93 -3.83 -1.56
N ARG A 72 0.22 -4.89 -1.16
CA ARG A 72 -0.03 -5.19 0.26
C ARG A 72 1.28 -5.40 1.01
N LEU A 73 2.21 -6.18 0.44
CA LEU A 73 3.53 -6.45 1.00
C LEU A 73 4.35 -5.15 1.15
N PHE A 74 4.41 -4.34 0.11
CA PHE A 74 5.12 -3.07 0.08
C PHE A 74 4.54 -2.07 1.09
N THR A 75 3.21 -1.93 1.11
CA THR A 75 2.50 -1.08 2.06
C THR A 75 2.79 -1.52 3.49
N ALA A 76 2.74 -2.82 3.72
CA ALA A 76 3.05 -3.36 5.02
C ALA A 76 4.51 -3.09 5.39
N LEU A 77 5.47 -3.39 4.53
CA LEU A 77 6.89 -3.09 4.79
C LEU A 77 7.14 -1.62 5.17
N ILE A 78 6.49 -0.68 4.46
CA ILE A 78 6.61 0.75 4.76
C ILE A 78 6.07 1.09 6.16
N LEU A 79 4.97 0.46 6.57
CA LEU A 79 4.22 0.78 7.78
C LEU A 79 4.67 -0.04 9.00
N ALA A 80 5.42 -1.13 8.82
CA ALA A 80 5.86 -2.01 9.90
C ALA A 80 6.94 -1.35 10.73
N HIS A 81 6.85 -1.52 12.05
CA HIS A 81 7.96 -1.19 12.93
C HIS A 81 8.76 -2.47 13.22
N PRO A 82 10.10 -2.35 13.33
CA PRO A 82 10.93 -3.44 13.82
C PRO A 82 10.42 -4.00 15.16
N PRO A 83 10.61 -5.30 15.45
CA PRO A 83 10.33 -5.84 16.77
C PRO A 83 11.18 -5.10 17.82
N PRO A 84 10.67 -4.93 19.04
CA PRO A 84 11.38 -4.20 20.09
C PRO A 84 12.76 -4.80 20.38
N HIS A 85 12.91 -6.12 20.27
CA HIS A 85 14.16 -6.87 20.47
C HIS A 85 15.32 -6.43 19.56
N PHE A 86 15.03 -5.85 18.40
CA PHE A 86 16.09 -5.38 17.50
C PHE A 86 16.75 -4.10 18.02
N ASN A 87 16.11 -3.35 18.93
CA ASN A 87 16.59 -2.05 19.43
C ASN A 87 16.96 -1.05 18.33
N VAL A 88 16.33 -1.17 17.15
CA VAL A 88 16.51 -0.24 16.02
C VAL A 88 15.20 0.46 15.69
N SER A 89 15.31 1.70 15.22
CA SER A 89 14.21 2.38 14.57
C SER A 89 14.10 1.94 13.12
N ARG A 90 12.89 2.03 12.57
CA ARG A 90 12.64 1.85 11.13
C ARG A 90 13.57 2.75 10.31
N HIS A 91 14.07 2.24 9.18
CA HIS A 91 14.86 3.03 8.25
C HIS A 91 14.09 4.27 7.76
N ARG A 92 14.77 5.42 7.62
CA ARG A 92 14.13 6.74 7.34
C ARG A 92 13.29 6.76 6.06
N LEU A 93 13.69 5.96 5.06
CA LEU A 93 12.98 5.87 3.78
C LEU A 93 11.63 5.16 3.90
N PHE A 94 11.50 4.21 4.81
CA PHE A 94 10.23 3.51 5.04
C PHE A 94 9.41 4.34 6.01
N ASN A 95 8.51 5.18 5.49
CA ASN A 95 7.60 5.93 6.35
C ASN A 95 6.28 6.19 5.62
N PRO A 96 5.20 6.51 6.35
CA PRO A 96 3.88 6.73 5.75
C PRO A 96 3.85 7.83 4.67
N SER A 97 4.76 8.80 4.71
CA SER A 97 4.85 9.85 3.68
C SER A 97 5.33 9.31 2.33
N LEU A 98 6.15 8.25 2.31
CA LEU A 98 6.52 7.57 1.07
C LEU A 98 5.28 6.94 0.43
N LEU A 99 4.46 6.25 1.22
CA LEU A 99 3.24 5.64 0.72
C LEU A 99 2.26 6.68 0.16
N TRP A 100 2.15 7.84 0.84
CA TRP A 100 1.35 8.96 0.32
C TRP A 100 1.84 9.41 -1.05
N LYS A 101 3.15 9.59 -1.23
CA LYS A 101 3.76 9.97 -2.50
C LYS A 101 3.55 8.91 -3.58
N VAL A 102 3.64 7.62 -3.23
CA VAL A 102 3.40 6.51 -4.16
C VAL A 102 1.98 6.55 -4.68
N ILE A 103 0.99 6.64 -3.79
CA ILE A 103 -0.43 6.73 -4.21
C ILE A 103 -0.66 7.99 -5.03
N ALA A 104 -0.17 9.15 -4.58
CA ALA A 104 -0.30 10.41 -5.31
C ALA A 104 0.32 10.31 -6.72
N GLY A 105 1.48 9.68 -6.84
CA GLY A 105 2.15 9.41 -8.10
C GLY A 105 1.29 8.57 -9.03
N ILE A 106 0.78 7.43 -8.54
CA ILE A 106 -0.09 6.53 -9.32
C ILE A 106 -1.36 7.24 -9.80
N VAL A 107 -2.05 7.99 -8.93
CA VAL A 107 -3.33 8.64 -9.30
C VAL A 107 -3.18 9.86 -10.19
N ASN A 108 -1.96 10.41 -10.29
CA ASN A 108 -1.66 11.51 -11.21
C ASN A 108 -1.28 11.03 -12.62
N GLN A 109 -1.14 9.72 -12.83
CA GLN A 109 -0.92 9.14 -14.16
C GLN A 109 -2.24 8.81 -14.86
N GLU A 110 -2.15 8.43 -16.14
CA GLU A 110 -3.29 7.88 -16.87
C GLU A 110 -3.83 6.62 -16.17
N PHE A 111 -5.14 6.57 -16.00
CA PHE A 111 -5.79 5.53 -15.22
C PHE A 111 -6.03 4.30 -16.08
N ILE A 112 -5.24 3.24 -15.88
CA ILE A 112 -5.48 1.93 -16.50
C ILE A 112 -6.57 1.20 -15.70
N PRO A 113 -7.75 0.92 -16.30
CA PRO A 113 -8.86 0.23 -15.65
C PRO A 113 -8.44 -1.14 -15.15
N CYS A 114 -9.06 -1.61 -14.06
CA CYS A 114 -8.69 -2.82 -13.32
C CYS A 114 -7.28 -2.76 -12.67
N ALA A 115 -6.22 -2.49 -13.44
CA ALA A 115 -4.84 -2.49 -12.96
C ALA A 115 -4.60 -1.43 -11.87
N THR A 116 -4.89 -0.17 -12.17
CA THR A 116 -4.72 0.93 -11.20
C THR A 116 -5.66 0.74 -10.02
N ALA A 117 -6.89 0.27 -10.25
CA ALA A 117 -7.85 0.00 -9.19
C ALA A 117 -7.38 -1.11 -8.23
N GLU A 118 -6.89 -2.23 -8.75
CA GLU A 118 -6.43 -3.37 -7.95
C GLU A 118 -5.20 -2.99 -7.09
N VAL A 119 -4.28 -2.22 -7.68
CA VAL A 119 -3.10 -1.68 -7.00
C VAL A 119 -3.49 -0.75 -5.85
N LEU A 120 -4.33 0.25 -6.13
CA LEU A 120 -4.79 1.21 -5.13
C LEU A 120 -5.58 0.51 -4.01
N HIS A 121 -6.40 -0.48 -4.38
CA HIS A 121 -7.16 -1.27 -3.42
C HIS A 121 -6.22 -2.04 -2.48
N GLY A 122 -5.20 -2.72 -3.02
CA GLY A 122 -4.19 -3.43 -2.21
C GLY A 122 -3.45 -2.53 -1.23
N ILE A 123 -3.12 -1.31 -1.64
CA ILE A 123 -2.50 -0.32 -0.75
C ILE A 123 -3.46 0.11 0.35
N LEU A 124 -4.66 0.56 -0.03
CA LEU A 124 -5.59 1.19 0.91
C LEU A 124 -6.22 0.19 1.87
N GLU A 125 -6.29 -1.08 1.53
CA GLU A 125 -6.75 -2.15 2.42
C GLU A 125 -5.84 -2.28 3.65
N ILE A 126 -4.53 -2.12 3.47
CA ILE A 126 -3.52 -2.20 4.55
C ILE A 126 -3.22 -0.82 5.15
N GLY A 127 -3.07 0.20 4.30
CA GLY A 127 -2.59 1.52 4.70
C GLY A 127 -3.69 2.53 5.03
N GLY A 128 -4.94 2.30 4.58
CA GLY A 128 -6.00 3.30 4.65
C GLY A 128 -6.36 3.72 6.08
N SER A 129 -6.51 2.75 6.99
CA SER A 129 -6.75 3.04 8.42
C SER A 129 -5.57 3.76 9.09
N VAL A 130 -4.35 3.45 8.67
CA VAL A 130 -3.14 4.12 9.17
C VAL A 130 -3.10 5.58 8.71
N PHE A 131 -3.50 5.86 7.46
CA PHE A 131 -3.62 7.23 6.96
C PHE A 131 -4.70 8.03 7.68
N LEU A 132 -5.88 7.44 7.94
CA LEU A 132 -6.90 8.11 8.75
C LEU A 132 -6.39 8.46 10.15
N ASN A 133 -5.66 7.54 10.79
CA ASN A 133 -5.06 7.77 12.10
C ASN A 133 -4.00 8.88 12.08
N LEU A 134 -3.17 8.95 11.04
CA LEU A 134 -2.03 9.88 10.98
C LEU A 134 -2.40 11.26 10.45
N TYR A 135 -3.29 11.32 9.46
CA TYR A 135 -3.58 12.52 8.67
C TYR A 135 -5.03 13.02 8.81
N GLY A 136 -5.90 12.25 9.47
CA GLY A 136 -7.28 12.64 9.77
C GLY A 136 -8.04 13.14 8.53
N ASN A 137 -8.53 14.38 8.59
CA ASN A 137 -9.29 14.99 7.50
C ASN A 137 -8.52 15.10 6.19
N GLN A 138 -7.17 15.18 6.21
CA GLN A 138 -6.39 15.20 4.97
C GLN A 138 -6.44 13.84 4.27
N ALA A 139 -6.42 12.73 5.00
CA ALA A 139 -6.63 11.41 4.41
C ALA A 139 -8.03 11.27 3.81
N LYS A 140 -9.07 11.79 4.48
CA LYS A 140 -10.44 11.80 3.91
C LYS A 140 -10.51 12.57 2.58
N ARG A 141 -9.92 13.77 2.54
CA ARG A 141 -9.84 14.56 1.29
C ARG A 141 -9.07 13.84 0.20
N PHE A 142 -7.98 13.16 0.58
CA PHE A 142 -7.18 12.39 -0.35
C PHE A 142 -7.99 11.22 -0.94
N PHE A 143 -8.67 10.44 -0.11
CA PHE A 143 -9.54 9.35 -0.56
C PHE A 143 -10.67 9.85 -1.47
N SER A 144 -11.33 10.95 -1.11
CA SER A 144 -12.34 11.57 -1.95
C SER A 144 -11.79 12.01 -3.32
N THR A 145 -10.56 12.53 -3.35
CA THR A 145 -9.87 12.87 -4.61
C THR A 145 -9.65 11.62 -5.47
N ILE A 146 -9.23 10.50 -4.87
CA ILE A 146 -9.07 9.23 -5.58
C ILE A 146 -10.42 8.77 -6.15
N SER A 147 -11.50 8.81 -5.35
CA SER A 147 -12.85 8.45 -5.80
C SER A 147 -13.28 9.29 -7.01
N ILE A 148 -13.02 10.60 -7.01
CA ILE A 148 -13.34 11.49 -8.13
C ILE A 148 -12.54 11.11 -9.39
N ILE A 149 -11.26 10.80 -9.25
CA ILE A 149 -10.39 10.40 -10.38
C ILE A 149 -10.90 9.09 -10.99
N VAL A 150 -11.15 8.08 -10.15
CA VAL A 150 -11.66 6.77 -10.58
C VAL A 150 -13.00 6.93 -11.30
N ASN A 151 -13.94 7.70 -10.74
CA ASN A 151 -15.27 7.93 -11.33
C ASN A 151 -15.22 8.73 -12.65
N LYS A 152 -14.20 9.58 -12.85
CA LYS A 152 -14.01 10.34 -14.09
C LYS A 152 -13.42 9.52 -15.22
N SER A 153 -12.80 8.37 -14.93
CA SER A 153 -12.28 7.48 -15.97
C SER A 153 -13.43 7.02 -16.89
N SER A 154 -13.23 7.16 -18.20
CA SER A 154 -14.18 6.78 -19.25
C SER A 154 -14.10 5.30 -19.61
N VAL A 155 -13.06 4.60 -19.16
CA VAL A 155 -12.62 3.32 -19.74
C VAL A 155 -13.12 2.13 -18.89
N LEU A 156 -14.43 1.98 -18.66
CA LEU A 156 -15.10 0.82 -17.99
C LEU A 156 -15.41 0.99 -16.47
N ARG A 157 -16.38 1.85 -16.16
CA ARG A 157 -16.88 2.19 -14.80
C ARG A 157 -17.43 1.07 -13.89
N HIS A 158 -17.24 -0.22 -14.20
CA HIS A 158 -17.91 -1.32 -13.49
C HIS A 158 -17.05 -2.58 -13.34
N SER A 159 -15.72 -2.46 -13.44
CA SER A 159 -14.86 -3.60 -13.16
C SER A 159 -14.93 -4.01 -11.68
N LEU A 160 -14.79 -5.30 -11.37
CA LEU A 160 -14.79 -5.78 -9.98
C LEU A 160 -13.72 -5.07 -9.11
N PRO A 161 -12.47 -4.86 -9.58
CA PRO A 161 -11.46 -4.10 -8.83
C PRO A 161 -11.89 -2.66 -8.50
N GLU A 162 -12.53 -1.97 -9.44
CA GLU A 162 -13.02 -0.61 -9.21
C GLU A 162 -14.13 -0.58 -8.17
N ILE A 163 -15.10 -1.50 -8.26
CA ILE A 163 -16.19 -1.60 -7.28
C ILE A 163 -15.62 -1.87 -5.88
N GLN A 164 -14.63 -2.76 -5.76
CA GLN A 164 -13.95 -3.04 -4.51
C GLN A 164 -13.22 -1.80 -3.96
N LEU A 165 -12.49 -1.07 -4.82
CA LEU A 165 -11.81 0.16 -4.44
C LEU A 165 -12.78 1.24 -3.98
N ILE A 166 -13.84 1.51 -4.75
CA ILE A 166 -14.84 2.53 -4.41
C ILE A 166 -15.54 2.17 -3.10
N SER A 167 -15.97 0.93 -2.92
CA SER A 167 -16.58 0.47 -1.67
C SER A 167 -15.64 0.66 -0.47
N LEU A 168 -14.34 0.41 -0.65
CA LEU A 168 -13.34 0.65 0.38
C LEU A 168 -13.16 2.15 0.69
N LEU A 169 -13.16 3.01 -0.33
CA LEU A 169 -13.04 4.46 -0.16
C LEU A 169 -14.28 5.04 0.56
N GLU A 170 -15.48 4.64 0.16
CA GLU A 170 -16.75 5.01 0.81
C GLU A 170 -16.78 4.59 2.28
N LYS A 171 -16.28 3.37 2.57
CA LYS A 171 -16.09 2.91 3.95
C LYS A 171 -15.17 3.86 4.72
N TYR A 172 -14.07 4.32 4.16
CA TYR A 172 -13.17 5.24 4.87
C TYR A 172 -13.73 6.65 5.05
N GLU A 173 -14.55 7.14 4.12
CA GLU A 173 -15.21 8.44 4.24
C GLU A 173 -16.26 8.45 5.36
N SER A 174 -17.06 7.38 5.45
CA SER A 174 -18.14 7.19 6.44
C SER A 174 -17.66 6.90 7.87
N LEU A 175 -16.37 6.63 8.08
CA LEU A 175 -15.83 6.40 9.42
C LEU A 175 -15.69 7.72 10.20
N ASP A 176 -16.54 7.89 11.19
CA ASP A 176 -16.42 8.95 12.20
C ASP A 176 -15.36 8.65 13.27
N ARG A 177 -15.07 7.36 13.48
CA ARG A 177 -14.01 6.88 14.38
C ARG A 177 -13.22 5.77 13.68
N ILE A 178 -11.89 5.84 13.76
CA ILE A 178 -11.05 4.78 13.20
C ILE A 178 -11.35 3.48 13.96
N PRO A 179 -11.75 2.39 13.28
CA PRO A 179 -12.04 1.12 13.95
C PRO A 179 -10.81 0.65 14.71
N LYS A 180 -11.01 0.20 15.95
CA LYS A 180 -9.98 -0.47 16.73
C LYS A 180 -9.65 -1.79 16.03
N GLN A 181 -8.52 -1.77 15.33
CA GLN A 181 -7.56 -2.86 15.16
C GLN A 181 -8.14 -4.24 14.85
N ILE A 182 -8.15 -4.60 13.56
CA ILE A 182 -8.21 -6.00 13.14
C ILE A 182 -6.88 -6.30 12.43
N GLY A 183 -6.16 -7.33 12.90
CA GLY A 183 -4.92 -7.82 12.27
C GLY A 183 -3.63 -7.06 12.62
N PHE A 184 -3.57 -6.32 13.73
CA PHE A 184 -2.36 -5.62 14.18
C PHE A 184 -1.52 -6.47 15.14
N ILE A 185 -0.20 -6.53 14.92
CA ILE A 185 0.73 -7.11 15.90
C ILE A 185 1.05 -6.05 16.94
N ASP A 186 0.40 -6.09 18.09
CA ASP A 186 0.64 -5.11 19.15
C ASP A 186 1.89 -5.42 20.00
N LYS A 187 2.16 -4.58 20.99
CA LYS A 187 3.28 -4.79 21.91
C LYS A 187 3.14 -6.06 22.75
N SER A 188 1.91 -6.50 23.03
CA SER A 188 1.65 -7.68 23.85
C SER A 188 2.11 -8.96 23.16
N PHE A 189 2.00 -9.01 21.83
CA PHE A 189 2.52 -10.11 21.02
C PHE A 189 4.03 -10.35 21.22
N TRP A 190 4.81 -9.28 21.36
CA TRP A 190 6.26 -9.37 21.53
C TRP A 190 6.71 -9.66 22.96
N ASN A 191 5.80 -9.60 23.93
CA ASN A 191 6.11 -9.84 25.34
C ASN A 191 5.87 -11.30 25.77
N LEU A 192 5.60 -12.19 24.81
CA LEU A 192 5.46 -13.64 25.01
C LEU A 192 6.82 -14.32 25.17
#